data_AF-A0A821MDT3-F1
#
_entry.id   AF-A0A821MDT3-F1
#
_cell.length_a   1.000
_cell.length_b   1.000
_cell.length_c   1.000
_cell.angle_alpha   90.00
_cell.angle_beta   90.00
_cell.angle_gamma   90.00
#
_symmetry.space_group_name_H-M   'P 1'
#
loop_
_entity.id
_entity.type
_entity.pdbx_description
1 polymer ?
#
loop_
_entity_poly.entity_id
_entity_poly.type
_entity_poly.pdbx_seq_one_letter_code
_entity_poly.pdbx_strand_id
1 'polypeptide(L)'
;MILGKSLLAKAMANECQANFISVKGPHLLTMWFGESEANACDVFDKARQAAPCELFFDELDAIAKSRGGSAGDGSGVTDRIFNQILTEMDGIDAKKNVFIIGATNRSD
;
A
#
# COMPACT_ATOMS: atom_id res chain seq x y z
N MET A 1 17.95 -6.65 -6.78
CA MET A 1 17.32 -7.53 -5.76
C MET A 1 15.82 -7.23 -5.63
N ILE A 2 15.10 -7.19 -6.76
CA ILE A 2 13.71 -6.68 -6.83
C ILE A 2 12.73 -7.84 -7.10
N LEU A 3 13.07 -8.73 -8.04
CA LEU A 3 12.28 -9.94 -8.33
C LEU A 3 12.07 -10.85 -7.11
N GLY A 4 13.03 -10.89 -6.17
CA GLY A 4 12.94 -11.76 -4.99
C GLY A 4 11.91 -11.30 -3.95
N LYS A 5 11.64 -10.00 -3.82
CA LYS A 5 10.79 -9.47 -2.74
C LYS A 5 9.31 -9.77 -2.98
N SER A 6 8.78 -9.46 -4.15
CA SER A 6 7.39 -9.73 -4.50
C SER A 6 7.12 -11.25 -4.62
N LEU A 7 8.14 -12.04 -5.01
CA LEU A 7 8.06 -13.50 -4.99
C LEU A 7 8.05 -14.08 -3.56
N LEU A 8 8.88 -13.54 -2.66
CA LEU A 8 8.88 -13.93 -1.24
C LEU A 8 7.54 -13.63 -0.57
N ALA A 9 6.99 -12.44 -0.79
CA ALA A 9 5.67 -12.03 -0.31
C ALA A 9 4.59 -13.03 -0.77
N LYS A 10 4.53 -13.30 -2.08
CA LYS A 10 3.57 -14.27 -2.64
C LYS A 10 3.78 -15.71 -2.14
N ALA A 11 5.02 -16.10 -1.83
CA ALA A 11 5.32 -17.41 -1.26
C ALA A 11 4.83 -17.51 0.20
N MET A 12 5.03 -16.47 1.01
CA MET A 12 4.52 -16.40 2.39
C MET A 12 3.00 -16.43 2.43
N ALA A 13 2.32 -15.64 1.59
CA ALA A 13 0.86 -15.72 1.48
C ALA A 13 0.36 -17.14 1.18
N ASN A 14 1.02 -17.86 0.27
CA ASN A 14 0.66 -19.25 -0.04
C ASN A 14 0.93 -20.20 1.12
N GLU A 15 2.07 -20.06 1.81
CA GLU A 15 2.41 -20.88 2.98
C GLU A 15 1.41 -20.67 4.12
N CYS A 16 0.97 -19.43 4.33
CA CYS A 16 -0.02 -19.06 5.34
C CYS A 16 -1.48 -19.30 4.90
N GLN A 17 -1.72 -19.81 3.69
CA GLN A 17 -3.05 -19.92 3.06
C GLN A 17 -3.87 -18.62 3.13
N ALA A 18 -3.18 -17.47 2.99
CA ALA A 18 -3.79 -16.16 2.99
C ALA A 18 -4.11 -15.71 1.56
N ASN A 19 -5.21 -14.98 1.39
CA ASN A 19 -5.48 -14.23 0.17
C ASN A 19 -4.35 -13.23 -0.09
N PHE A 20 -4.06 -12.94 -1.35
CA PHE A 20 -2.98 -12.01 -1.71
C PHE A 20 -3.53 -10.88 -2.56
N ILE A 21 -3.47 -9.66 -2.04
CA ILE A 21 -3.86 -8.43 -2.73
C ILE A 21 -2.60 -7.60 -2.93
N SER A 22 -2.26 -7.27 -4.17
CA SER A 22 -1.10 -6.43 -4.48
C SER A 22 -1.53 -5.10 -5.07
N VAL A 23 -0.92 -4.03 -4.57
CA VAL A 23 -1.12 -2.67 -5.07
C VAL A 23 0.23 -2.04 -5.40
N LYS A 24 0.34 -1.47 -6.60
CA LYS A 24 1.57 -0.80 -7.06
C LYS A 24 1.54 0.68 -6.71
N GLY A 25 2.68 1.23 -6.32
CA GLY A 25 2.83 2.62 -5.90
C GLY A 25 2.26 3.65 -6.86
N PRO A 26 2.58 3.59 -8.17
CA PRO A 26 1.99 4.51 -9.15
C PRO A 26 0.45 4.41 -9.25
N HIS A 27 -0.13 3.22 -9.04
CA HIS A 27 -1.57 3.02 -9.09
C HIS A 27 -2.27 3.57 -7.84
N LEU A 28 -1.60 3.55 -6.67
CA LEU A 28 -2.07 4.20 -5.45
C LEU A 28 -2.26 5.71 -5.65
N LEU A 29 -1.29 6.38 -6.28
CA LEU A 29 -1.40 7.81 -6.57
C LEU A 29 -2.61 8.10 -7.47
N THR A 30 -2.81 7.34 -8.55
CA THR A 30 -3.93 7.58 -9.47
C THR A 30 -5.30 7.37 -8.81
N MET A 31 -5.45 6.30 -8.02
CA MET A 31 -6.71 6.01 -7.30
C MET A 31 -7.09 7.15 -6.34
N TRP A 32 -6.12 7.77 -5.67
CA TRP A 32 -6.37 8.84 -4.70
C TRP A 32 -6.40 10.26 -5.29
N PHE A 33 -5.63 10.54 -6.35
CA PHE A 33 -5.60 11.87 -7.01
C PHE A 33 -6.73 12.07 -8.02
N GLY A 34 -7.24 10.99 -8.63
CA GLY A 34 -8.13 11.06 -9.79
C GLY A 34 -9.58 10.65 -9.56
N GLU A 35 -9.87 9.74 -8.62
CA GLU A 35 -11.19 9.07 -8.57
C GLU A 35 -11.87 9.01 -7.17
N SER A 36 -11.30 9.69 -6.15
CA SER A 36 -11.82 9.92 -4.77
C SER A 36 -11.07 9.15 -3.68
N GLU A 37 -10.91 9.78 -2.50
CA GLU A 37 -10.47 9.14 -1.25
C GLU A 37 -11.26 7.87 -0.91
N ALA A 38 -12.48 7.68 -1.41
CA ALA A 38 -13.27 6.47 -1.19
C ALA A 38 -12.61 5.20 -1.76
N ASN A 39 -11.97 5.28 -2.94
CA ASN A 39 -11.29 4.14 -3.57
C ASN A 39 -10.08 3.65 -2.76
N ALA A 40 -9.57 4.52 -1.88
CA ALA A 40 -8.52 4.20 -0.93
C ALA A 40 -8.94 3.17 0.11
N CYS A 41 -10.01 3.53 0.81
CA CYS A 41 -10.61 2.75 1.89
C CYS A 41 -11.08 1.41 1.35
N ASP A 42 -11.59 1.38 0.12
CA ASP A 42 -11.98 0.15 -0.58
C ASP A 42 -10.88 -0.91 -0.66
N VAL A 43 -9.61 -0.53 -0.81
CA VAL A 43 -8.50 -1.50 -0.84
C VAL A 43 -8.33 -2.17 0.52
N PHE A 44 -8.36 -1.38 1.59
CA PHE A 44 -8.25 -1.89 2.95
C PHE A 44 -9.49 -2.70 3.36
N ASP A 45 -10.68 -2.28 2.92
CA ASP A 45 -11.92 -3.02 3.16
C ASP A 45 -11.96 -4.34 2.41
N LYS A 46 -11.50 -4.38 1.14
CA LYS A 46 -11.31 -5.63 0.40
C LYS A 46 -10.33 -6.56 1.11
N ALA A 47 -9.21 -6.04 1.62
CA ALA A 47 -8.25 -6.84 2.38
C ALA A 47 -8.85 -7.39 3.68
N ARG A 48 -9.64 -6.58 4.41
CA ARG A 48 -10.36 -7.01 5.62
C ARG A 48 -11.42 -8.08 5.32
N GLN A 49 -12.16 -7.95 4.23
CA GLN A 49 -13.16 -8.93 3.79
C GLN A 49 -12.52 -10.24 3.32
N ALA A 50 -11.30 -10.16 2.79
CA ALA A 50 -10.52 -11.30 2.34
C ALA A 50 -9.67 -11.94 3.46
N ALA A 51 -9.86 -11.60 4.74
CA ALA A 51 -9.05 -12.19 5.80
C ALA A 51 -9.21 -13.74 5.87
N PRO A 52 -8.13 -14.53 6.02
CA PRO A 52 -6.72 -14.10 6.17
C PRO A 52 -6.16 -13.55 4.84
N CYS A 53 -5.52 -12.38 4.87
CA CYS A 53 -5.07 -11.67 3.66
C CYS A 53 -3.68 -11.05 3.86
N GLU A 54 -2.84 -11.11 2.85
CA GLU A 54 -1.63 -10.32 2.70
C GLU A 54 -1.90 -9.18 1.72
N LEU A 55 -1.78 -7.94 2.20
CA LEU A 55 -1.85 -6.71 1.41
C LEU A 55 -0.42 -6.24 1.10
N PHE A 56 0.01 -6.46 -0.14
CA PHE A 56 1.36 -6.16 -0.60
C PHE A 56 1.42 -4.86 -1.40
N PHE A 57 2.11 -3.86 -0.85
CA PHE A 57 2.40 -2.61 -1.52
C PHE A 57 3.76 -2.67 -2.21
N ASP A 58 3.78 -2.65 -3.54
CA ASP A 58 5.01 -2.65 -4.34
C ASP A 58 5.38 -1.22 -4.79
N GLU A 59 6.67 -0.97 -5.02
CA GLU A 59 7.20 0.32 -5.48
C GLU A 59 6.75 1.52 -4.62
N LEU A 60 6.69 1.37 -3.29
CA LEU A 60 6.29 2.46 -2.39
C LEU A 60 7.19 3.70 -2.51
N ASP A 61 8.44 3.54 -2.95
CA ASP A 61 9.35 4.65 -3.24
C ASP A 61 8.90 5.54 -4.40
N ALA A 62 8.09 5.02 -5.33
CA ALA A 62 7.51 5.84 -6.40
C ALA A 62 6.58 6.92 -5.83
N ILE A 63 5.88 6.61 -4.73
CA ILE A 63 5.02 7.57 -4.03
C ILE A 63 5.86 8.52 -3.17
N ALA A 64 6.90 8.02 -2.51
CA ALA A 64 7.78 8.85 -1.68
C ALA A 64 8.53 9.93 -2.50
N LYS A 65 8.88 9.65 -3.76
CA LYS A 65 9.47 10.66 -4.67
C LYS A 65 8.52 11.82 -4.97
N SER A 66 7.21 11.59 -5.02
CA SER A 66 6.21 12.66 -5.17
C SER A 66 6.19 13.60 -3.96
N ARG A 67 6.59 13.13 -2.77
CA ARG A 67 6.71 13.91 -1.54
C ARG A 67 7.92 14.87 -1.53
N GLY A 68 8.98 14.55 -2.27
CA GLY A 68 10.24 15.30 -2.30
C GLY A 68 10.39 16.31 -3.46
N GLY A 69 9.42 16.38 -4.38
CA GLY A 69 9.39 17.38 -5.44
C GLY A 69 9.00 18.75 -4.89
N SER A 70 9.90 19.73 -5.04
CA SER A 70 9.80 21.16 -4.71
C SER A 70 8.49 21.66 -4.07
N ALA A 71 8.64 22.32 -2.91
CA ALA A 71 7.62 22.91 -2.03
C ALA A 71 6.68 23.98 -2.64
N GLY A 72 6.28 23.84 -3.91
CA GLY A 72 5.57 24.85 -4.69
C GLY A 72 4.06 24.63 -4.82
N ASP A 73 3.58 23.45 -5.26
CA ASP A 73 2.16 23.34 -5.66
C ASP A 73 1.52 21.92 -5.59
N GLY A 74 2.24 20.88 -5.15
CA GLY A 74 1.75 19.49 -5.20
C GLY A 74 1.97 18.63 -3.96
N SER A 75 2.75 19.08 -2.97
CA SER A 75 3.14 18.26 -1.81
C SER A 75 1.99 18.00 -0.83
N GLY A 76 1.10 18.97 -0.64
CA GLY A 76 0.05 18.88 0.37
C GLY A 76 -1.02 17.82 0.10
N VAL A 77 -1.30 17.49 -1.17
CA VAL A 77 -2.27 16.44 -1.53
C VAL A 77 -1.66 15.06 -1.33
N THR A 78 -0.42 14.85 -1.78
CA THR A 78 0.32 13.60 -1.55
C THR A 78 0.49 13.34 -0.04
N ASP A 79 0.81 14.35 0.76
CA ASP A 79 0.95 14.21 2.21
C ASP A 79 -0.36 13.82 2.91
N ARG A 80 -1.51 14.37 2.48
CA ARG A 80 -2.83 13.97 3.00
C ARG A 80 -3.14 12.50 2.68
N ILE A 81 -2.83 12.08 1.46
CA ILE A 81 -3.01 10.70 1.00
C ILE A 81 -2.16 9.73 1.83
N PHE A 82 -0.90 10.09 2.11
CA PHE A 82 -0.03 9.28 2.98
C PHE A 82 -0.57 9.16 4.39
N ASN A 83 -1.03 10.27 4.97
CA ASN A 83 -1.62 10.24 6.32
C ASN A 83 -2.87 9.36 6.36
N GLN A 84 -3.68 9.32 5.29
CA GLN A 84 -4.82 8.41 5.19
C GLN A 84 -4.38 6.95 5.13
N ILE A 85 -3.35 6.61 4.35
CA ILE A 85 -2.78 5.25 4.30
C ILE A 85 -2.29 4.84 5.69
N LEU A 86 -1.55 5.71 6.38
CA LEU A 86 -1.08 5.46 7.74
C LEU A 86 -2.25 5.24 8.72
N THR A 87 -3.31 6.03 8.59
CA THR A 87 -4.52 5.89 9.43
C THR A 87 -5.23 4.56 9.18
N GLU A 88 -5.34 4.13 7.93
CA GLU A 88 -5.95 2.83 7.58
C GLU A 88 -5.10 1.65 8.06
N MET A 89 -3.77 1.77 7.99
CA MET A 89 -2.82 0.80 8.52
C MET A 89 -2.93 0.67 10.05
N ASP A 90 -3.00 1.80 10.76
CA ASP A 90 -3.20 1.84 12.22
C ASP A 90 -4.58 1.29 12.61
N GLY A 91 -5.58 1.45 11.75
CA GLY A 91 -6.94 0.95 11.93
C GLY A 91 -7.12 -0.55 11.66
N ILE A 92 -6.09 -1.27 11.20
CA ILE A 92 -6.16 -2.73 11.12
C ILE A 92 -6.08 -3.31 12.53
N ASP A 93 -7.24 -3.63 13.10
CA ASP A 93 -7.36 -4.35 14.37
C ASP A 93 -6.61 -5.69 14.27
N ALA A 94 -5.76 -5.98 15.25
CA ALA A 94 -4.97 -7.21 15.36
C ALA A 94 -5.83 -8.50 15.33
N LYS A 95 -7.16 -8.37 15.52
CA LYS A 95 -8.13 -9.46 15.39
C LYS A 95 -8.46 -9.85 13.95
N LYS A 96 -8.21 -8.98 12.96
CA LYS A 96 -8.38 -9.29 11.54
C LYS A 96 -7.03 -9.75 11.00
N ASN A 97 -6.97 -10.99 10.52
CA ASN A 97 -5.76 -11.65 9.99
C ASN A 97 -5.26 -11.00 8.67
N VAL A 98 -5.04 -9.69 8.66
CA VAL A 98 -4.54 -8.94 7.51
C VAL A 98 -3.10 -8.53 7.79
N PHE A 99 -2.18 -9.05 6.99
CA PHE A 99 -0.76 -8.71 7.03
C PHE A 99 -0.46 -7.69 5.95
N ILE A 100 0.21 -6.59 6.30
CA ILE A 100 0.64 -5.58 5.32
C ILE A 100 2.13 -5.72 5.09
N ILE A 101 2.55 -5.79 3.83
CA ILE A 101 3.96 -5.83 3.44
C ILE A 101 4.22 -4.70 2.42
N GLY A 102 5.28 -3.91 2.67
CA GLY A 102 5.73 -2.86 1.77
C GLY A 102 7.08 -3.19 1.14
N ALA A 103 7.18 -3.08 -0.18
CA ALA A 103 8.42 -3.17 -0.92
C ALA A 103 8.84 -1.81 -1.50
N THR A 104 10.13 -1.51 -1.34
CA THR A 104 10.80 -0.33 -1.90
C THR A 104 12.02 -0.78 -2.71
N ASN A 105 12.26 -0.08 -3.82
CA ASN A 105 13.45 -0.24 -4.65
C ASN A 105 14.58 0.73 -4.29
N ARG A 106 14.32 1.63 -3.34
CA ARG A 106 15.30 2.56 -2.79
C ARG A 106 15.87 2.01 -1.49
N SER A 107 17.19 2.01 -1.37
CA SER A 107 17.95 1.59 -0.19
C SER A 107 18.61 2.78 0.52
N ASP A 108 18.11 4.00 0.28
CA ASP A 108 18.55 5.22 0.97
C ASP A 108 17.83 5.42 2.31
#